data_AF-A0AAE6JQK2-F1
#
_entry.id   AF-A0AAE6JQK2-F1
#
_cell.length_a   1.000
_cell.length_b   1.000
_cell.length_c   1.000
_cell.angle_alpha   90.00
_cell.angle_beta   90.00
_cell.angle_gamma   90.00
#
_symmetry.space_group_name_H-M   'P 1'
#
loop_
_entity.id
_entity.type
_entity.pdbx_description
1 polymer ?
#
loop_
_entity_poly.entity_id
_entity_poly.type
_entity_poly.pdbx_seq_one_letter_code
_entity_poly.pdbx_strand_id
1 'polypeptide(L)'
;MSEDEANLLVESSKDILYLMGIDKVNLSRSTIGVQSMCKIYQHYEGCKLETDLPVVLINLDKVFHHITKNQSKMSQERFEKLVFSYVRKWWKFGDKKGNAKYAVAVYRGWTIAAYRIDRWIAPKHQKFNKRWKFKGEIIQKGNHIHRKLVNKITYANKENYRTPQNPISYRNCTKVSSDFIFRYNNGIESALIYPKNEQALNVLSLFADKYKWKVYQINAVYFERENEQEYYACYLVQNQHNQSDFSQNMDIIRKYLLMPFKYPLNIQEQVAHFFNCVSNKPFQYISACYEAHLYKAGNISGMWCRDMRIKEIVKRLEMGKNLQDIDE
;
A
#
# COMPACT_ATOMS: atom_id res chain seq x y z
N MET A 1 41.11 -7.36 -21.25
CA MET A 1 40.08 -7.25 -22.29
C MET A 1 40.72 -6.57 -23.48
N SER A 2 40.77 -7.27 -24.61
CA SER A 2 41.21 -6.67 -25.87
C SER A 2 40.18 -5.66 -26.37
N GLU A 3 40.60 -4.75 -27.25
CA GLU A 3 39.72 -3.74 -27.87
C GLU A 3 38.58 -4.43 -28.66
N ASP A 4 38.85 -5.60 -29.22
CA ASP A 4 37.87 -6.44 -29.91
C ASP A 4 36.83 -7.06 -28.97
N GLU A 5 37.21 -7.50 -27.76
CA GLU A 5 36.28 -7.99 -26.75
C GLU A 5 35.37 -6.87 -26.20
N ALA A 6 35.89 -5.64 -26.12
CA ALA A 6 35.10 -4.48 -25.72
C ALA A 6 34.10 -4.06 -26.81
N ASN A 7 34.47 -4.17 -28.08
CA ASN A 7 33.58 -3.89 -29.22
C ASN A 7 32.45 -4.94 -29.35
N LEU A 8 32.75 -6.22 -29.11
CA LEU A 8 31.76 -7.31 -29.13
C LEU A 8 30.67 -7.15 -28.05
N LEU A 9 31.02 -6.63 -26.87
CA LEU A 9 30.08 -6.30 -25.79
C LEU A 9 29.19 -5.08 -26.12
N VAL A 10 29.68 -4.17 -26.96
CA VAL A 10 28.96 -2.96 -27.40
C VAL A 10 27.91 -3.29 -28.46
N GLU A 11 28.20 -4.18 -29.40
CA GLU A 11 27.23 -4.62 -30.41
C GLU A 11 26.10 -5.46 -29.79
N SER A 12 26.45 -6.44 -28.95
CA SER A 12 25.46 -7.27 -28.26
C SER A 12 24.52 -6.48 -27.33
N SER A 13 24.98 -5.35 -26.77
CA SER A 13 24.13 -4.45 -25.97
C SER A 13 23.15 -3.62 -26.81
N LYS A 14 23.52 -3.26 -28.05
CA LYS A 14 22.62 -2.57 -28.99
C LYS A 14 21.57 -3.53 -29.54
N ASP A 15 21.95 -4.77 -29.84
CA ASP A 15 21.03 -5.78 -30.35
C ASP A 15 19.97 -6.15 -29.32
N ILE A 16 20.34 -6.25 -28.03
CA ILE A 16 19.39 -6.47 -26.93
C ILE A 16 18.40 -5.30 -26.77
N LEU A 17 18.85 -4.05 -26.96
CA LEU A 17 17.99 -2.86 -26.90
C LEU A 17 17.09 -2.72 -28.15
N TYR A 18 17.58 -3.13 -29.31
CA TYR A 18 16.82 -3.20 -30.56
C TYR A 18 15.76 -4.31 -30.52
N LEU A 19 16.09 -5.50 -29.99
CA LEU A 19 15.14 -6.59 -29.73
C LEU A 19 14.06 -6.23 -28.70
N MET A 20 14.30 -5.21 -27.85
CA MET A 20 13.32 -4.61 -26.94
C MET A 20 12.52 -3.44 -27.56
N GLY A 21 12.68 -3.16 -28.85
CA GLY A 21 11.91 -2.13 -29.58
C GLY A 21 12.35 -0.69 -29.35
N ILE A 22 13.60 -0.47 -28.93
CA ILE A 22 14.14 0.88 -28.66
C ILE A 22 15.01 1.33 -29.85
N ASP A 23 14.40 2.02 -30.81
CA ASP A 23 15.03 2.30 -32.12
C ASP A 23 16.08 3.42 -32.14
N LYS A 24 16.25 4.21 -31.05
CA LYS A 24 17.23 5.32 -31.03
C LYS A 24 17.91 5.48 -29.67
N VAL A 25 19.18 5.06 -29.62
CA VAL A 25 20.07 5.24 -28.45
C VAL A 25 21.13 6.29 -28.79
N ASN A 26 20.93 7.54 -28.35
CA ASN A 26 21.97 8.57 -28.37
C ASN A 26 22.68 8.62 -27.02
N LEU A 27 23.59 7.67 -26.78
CA LEU A 27 24.51 7.71 -25.65
C LEU A 27 25.86 8.25 -26.13
N SER A 28 26.43 9.21 -25.40
CA SER A 28 27.80 9.67 -25.69
C SER A 28 28.79 8.51 -25.52
N ARG A 29 29.78 8.38 -26.41
CA ARG A 29 30.76 7.27 -26.44
C ARG A 29 31.43 6.98 -25.09
N SER A 30 31.56 7.98 -24.21
CA SER A 30 32.18 7.84 -22.87
C SER A 30 31.27 7.27 -21.77
N THR A 31 29.98 7.08 -22.05
CA THR A 31 28.98 6.56 -21.09
C THR A 31 28.57 5.10 -21.34
N ILE A 32 29.01 4.54 -22.46
CA ILE A 32 28.67 3.18 -22.90
C ILE A 32 29.56 2.20 -22.12
N GLY A 33 28.94 1.30 -21.33
CA GLY A 33 29.63 0.27 -20.55
C GLY A 33 29.79 0.53 -19.04
N VAL A 34 29.46 1.72 -18.51
CA VAL A 34 29.69 2.06 -17.08
C VAL A 34 28.37 2.29 -16.29
N GLN A 35 27.20 2.14 -16.92
CA GLN A 35 25.92 2.39 -16.28
C GLN A 35 25.18 1.09 -15.96
N SER A 36 24.77 0.93 -14.69
CA SER A 36 23.92 -0.20 -14.26
C SER A 36 22.59 -0.20 -15.02
N MET A 37 22.00 -1.38 -15.30
CA MET A 37 20.68 -1.52 -15.92
C MET A 37 19.61 -0.60 -15.32
N CYS A 38 19.61 -0.38 -14.00
CA CYS A 38 18.70 0.56 -13.34
C CYS A 38 18.83 2.01 -13.87
N LYS A 39 20.03 2.49 -14.19
CA LYS A 39 20.25 3.84 -14.77
C LYS A 39 19.75 3.92 -16.21
N ILE A 40 19.89 2.84 -16.97
CA ILE A 40 19.39 2.74 -18.34
C ILE A 40 17.85 2.73 -18.33
N TYR A 41 17.21 1.89 -17.50
CA TYR A 41 15.76 1.90 -17.29
C TYR A 41 15.24 3.26 -16.82
N GLN A 42 15.94 3.93 -15.91
CA GLN A 42 15.60 5.29 -15.47
C GLN A 42 15.65 6.30 -16.63
N HIS A 43 16.54 6.12 -17.60
CA HIS A 43 16.63 7.04 -18.72
C HIS A 43 15.41 6.92 -19.66
N TYR A 44 14.96 5.70 -19.94
CA TYR A 44 13.97 5.42 -20.99
C TYR A 44 12.52 5.21 -20.50
N GLU A 45 12.28 4.54 -19.37
CA GLU A 45 10.93 4.09 -18.94
C GLU A 45 10.54 4.58 -17.53
N GLY A 46 10.92 5.79 -17.16
CA GLY A 46 10.65 6.28 -15.81
C GLY A 46 9.16 6.41 -15.50
N CYS A 47 8.52 5.34 -15.00
CA CYS A 47 7.15 5.42 -14.50
C CYS A 47 7.11 6.40 -13.33
N LYS A 48 6.15 7.32 -13.36
CA LYS A 48 5.87 8.19 -12.23
C LYS A 48 5.57 7.35 -10.99
N LEU A 49 5.98 7.82 -9.82
CA LEU A 49 5.63 7.21 -8.54
C LEU A 49 4.15 7.49 -8.27
N GLU A 50 3.31 6.58 -8.74
CA GLU A 50 1.89 6.51 -8.43
C GLU A 50 1.69 5.40 -7.42
N THR A 51 1.37 5.78 -6.19
CA THR A 51 1.17 4.83 -5.10
C THR A 51 0.06 5.31 -4.20
N ASP A 52 -0.73 4.35 -3.72
CA ASP A 52 -1.73 4.43 -2.65
C ASP A 52 -1.11 4.15 -1.27
N LEU A 53 0.11 3.62 -1.24
CA LEU A 53 0.79 3.24 -0.02
C LEU A 53 1.19 4.48 0.80
N PRO A 54 1.09 4.43 2.14
CA PRO A 54 1.53 5.51 3.01
C PRO A 54 3.06 5.50 3.10
N VAL A 55 3.70 6.37 2.30
CA VAL A 55 5.15 6.44 2.18
C VAL A 55 5.70 7.80 2.57
N VAL A 56 6.81 7.78 3.32
CA VAL A 56 7.66 8.96 3.53
C VAL A 56 8.83 8.92 2.55
N LEU A 57 8.96 9.96 1.75
CA LEU A 57 10.07 10.15 0.82
C LEU A 57 11.17 10.94 1.52
N ILE A 58 12.38 10.41 1.49
CA ILE A 58 13.56 11.02 2.11
C ILE A 58 14.54 11.34 0.99
N ASN A 59 14.64 12.62 0.66
CA ASN A 59 15.51 13.13 -0.38
C ASN A 59 16.95 13.27 0.14
N LEU A 60 17.86 12.59 -0.54
CA LEU A 60 19.25 12.45 -0.15
C LEU A 60 20.18 13.42 -0.88
N ASP A 61 19.70 14.24 -1.82
CA ASP A 61 20.52 15.07 -2.72
C ASP A 61 21.58 15.91 -2.00
N LYS A 62 21.18 16.65 -0.96
CA LYS A 62 22.09 17.50 -0.16
C LYS A 62 23.19 16.70 0.54
N VAL A 63 22.95 15.42 0.78
CA VAL A 63 23.82 14.53 1.54
C VAL A 63 24.65 13.63 0.62
N PHE A 64 24.12 13.31 -0.56
CA PHE A 64 24.71 12.40 -1.54
C PHE A 64 25.59 13.07 -2.59
N HIS A 65 25.56 14.40 -2.74
CA HIS A 65 26.42 15.10 -3.70
C HIS A 65 27.92 14.79 -3.50
N HIS A 66 28.34 14.54 -2.25
CA HIS A 66 29.72 14.14 -1.92
C HIS A 66 30.04 12.67 -2.24
N ILE A 67 29.03 11.79 -2.33
CA ILE A 67 29.19 10.33 -2.48
C ILE A 67 29.32 9.94 -3.96
N THR A 68 28.58 10.60 -4.85
CA THR A 68 28.50 10.18 -6.27
C THR A 68 29.74 10.48 -7.10
N LYS A 69 30.68 11.31 -6.61
CA LYS A 69 31.98 11.50 -7.28
C LYS A 69 32.75 10.17 -7.44
N ASN A 70 32.52 9.19 -6.56
CA ASN A 70 33.20 7.90 -6.55
C ASN A 70 32.27 6.70 -6.78
N GLN A 71 31.03 6.90 -7.25
CA GLN A 71 30.05 5.82 -7.41
C GLN A 71 30.52 4.73 -8.39
N SER A 72 31.23 5.11 -9.46
CA SER A 72 31.77 4.17 -10.47
C SER A 72 32.79 3.19 -9.90
N LYS A 73 33.36 3.46 -8.72
CA LYS A 73 34.33 2.59 -8.03
C LYS A 73 33.71 1.80 -6.87
N MET A 74 32.38 1.86 -6.68
CA MET A 74 31.70 1.31 -5.51
C MET A 74 30.78 0.14 -5.91
N SER A 75 30.88 -0.98 -5.20
CA SER A 75 29.96 -2.12 -5.41
C SER A 75 28.51 -1.75 -5.04
N GLN A 76 27.56 -2.42 -5.69
CA GLN A 76 26.14 -2.21 -5.48
C GLN A 76 25.72 -2.45 -4.02
N GLU A 77 26.27 -3.47 -3.37
CA GLU A 77 26.01 -3.79 -1.96
C GLU A 77 26.48 -2.68 -1.02
N ARG A 78 27.68 -2.13 -1.27
CA ARG A 78 28.23 -1.02 -0.50
C ARG A 78 27.39 0.24 -0.68
N PHE A 79 26.90 0.48 -1.89
CA PHE A 79 25.97 1.58 -2.18
C PHE A 79 24.64 1.42 -1.42
N GLU A 80 24.03 0.23 -1.43
CA GLU A 80 22.77 -0.05 -0.71
C GLU A 80 22.93 0.11 0.81
N LYS A 81 24.03 -0.41 1.40
CA LYS A 81 24.38 -0.21 2.81
C LYS A 81 24.55 1.27 3.16
N LEU A 82 25.19 2.03 2.27
CA LEU A 82 25.40 3.47 2.45
C LEU A 82 24.06 4.22 2.44
N VAL A 83 23.22 4.00 1.41
CA VAL A 83 21.86 4.58 1.34
C VAL A 83 21.08 4.29 2.62
N PHE A 84 21.10 3.03 3.08
CA PHE A 84 20.40 2.64 4.30
C PHE A 84 20.90 3.40 5.54
N SER A 85 22.21 3.56 5.69
CA SER A 85 22.81 4.30 6.82
C SER A 85 22.37 5.77 6.87
N TYR A 86 22.15 6.40 5.71
CA TYR A 86 21.72 7.79 5.61
C TYR A 86 20.23 7.95 5.86
N VAL A 87 19.42 7.07 5.28
CA VAL A 87 17.97 7.08 5.44
C VAL A 87 17.58 6.93 6.91
N ARG A 88 18.34 6.18 7.71
CA ARG A 88 18.13 5.98 9.16
C ARG A 88 18.70 7.07 10.08
N LYS A 89 19.27 8.14 9.53
CA LYS A 89 19.73 9.28 10.35
C LYS A 89 18.56 9.99 11.04
N TRP A 90 18.90 10.93 11.91
CA TRP A 90 17.94 11.79 12.58
C TRP A 90 17.44 12.88 11.64
N TRP A 91 16.20 12.74 11.17
CA TRP A 91 15.55 13.73 10.29
C TRP A 91 14.46 14.49 11.03
N LYS A 92 14.18 15.70 10.55
CA LYS A 92 13.04 16.49 11.04
C LYS A 92 11.77 16.03 10.34
N PHE A 93 11.09 15.06 10.94
CA PHE A 93 9.78 14.60 10.48
C PHE A 93 8.67 15.45 11.11
N GLY A 94 7.55 15.59 10.40
CA GLY A 94 6.32 16.20 10.91
C GLY A 94 5.37 15.14 11.44
N ASP A 95 4.16 15.55 11.82
CA ASP A 95 3.22 14.67 12.53
C ASP A 95 2.71 13.50 11.67
N LYS A 96 2.69 13.68 10.34
CA LYS A 96 2.32 12.65 9.35
C LYS A 96 3.22 11.40 9.39
N LYS A 97 4.38 11.44 10.04
CA LYS A 97 5.29 10.29 10.17
C LYS A 97 4.62 9.06 10.76
N GLY A 98 3.72 9.24 11.74
CA GLY A 98 3.08 8.13 12.45
C GLY A 98 2.27 7.22 11.52
N ASN A 99 1.81 7.77 10.40
CA ASN A 99 1.01 7.02 9.43
C ASN A 99 1.86 6.38 8.32
N ALA A 100 3.15 6.73 8.21
CA ALA A 100 4.01 6.19 7.18
C ALA A 100 4.39 4.74 7.53
N LYS A 101 4.06 3.80 6.63
CA LYS A 101 4.46 2.39 6.75
C LYS A 101 5.77 2.09 6.04
N TYR A 102 6.11 2.90 5.05
CA TYR A 102 7.33 2.73 4.26
C TYR A 102 8.14 4.02 4.18
N ALA A 103 9.46 3.87 4.24
CA ALA A 103 10.40 4.95 3.93
C ALA A 103 11.00 4.66 2.55
N VAL A 104 11.08 5.68 1.69
CA VAL A 104 11.65 5.55 0.35
C VAL A 104 12.77 6.57 0.20
N ALA A 105 13.95 6.08 -0.16
CA ALA A 105 15.10 6.90 -0.46
C ALA A 105 14.95 7.52 -1.85
N VAL A 106 15.11 8.84 -1.94
CA VAL A 106 15.03 9.59 -3.19
C VAL A 106 16.36 10.25 -3.48
N TYR A 107 16.88 10.09 -4.70
CA TYR A 107 18.07 10.77 -5.19
C TYR A 107 17.84 11.26 -6.61
N ARG A 108 18.09 12.56 -6.85
CA ARG A 108 17.84 13.26 -8.11
C ARG A 108 16.43 13.04 -8.67
N GLY A 109 15.44 12.99 -7.77
CA GLY A 109 14.04 12.74 -8.12
C GLY A 109 13.69 11.28 -8.43
N TRP A 110 14.61 10.34 -8.21
CA TRP A 110 14.39 8.91 -8.38
C TRP A 110 14.30 8.19 -7.06
N THR A 111 13.32 7.31 -6.91
CA THR A 111 13.27 6.37 -5.79
C THR A 111 14.29 5.26 -6.00
N ILE A 112 15.28 5.14 -5.11
CA ILE A 112 16.40 4.20 -5.27
C ILE A 112 16.33 2.99 -4.33
N ALA A 113 15.60 3.11 -3.22
CA ALA A 113 15.42 2.03 -2.25
C ALA A 113 14.15 2.27 -1.43
N ALA A 114 13.51 1.19 -0.99
CA ALA A 114 12.35 1.23 -0.12
C ALA A 114 12.58 0.39 1.13
N TYR A 115 12.01 0.82 2.25
CA TYR A 115 12.19 0.23 3.57
C TYR A 115 10.84 0.09 4.27
N ARG A 116 10.60 -1.03 4.95
CA ARG A 116 9.48 -1.16 5.89
C ARG A 116 9.84 -0.40 7.17
N ILE A 117 8.90 0.36 7.70
CA ILE A 117 9.04 1.01 9.00
C ILE A 117 8.37 0.12 10.04
N ASP A 118 9.14 -0.34 11.02
CA ASP A 118 8.60 -1.13 12.13
C ASP A 118 8.18 -0.20 13.29
N ARG A 119 9.01 0.81 13.59
CA ARG A 119 8.69 1.81 14.62
C ARG A 119 9.49 3.10 14.48
N TRP A 120 8.95 4.18 15.03
CA TRP A 120 9.64 5.46 15.18
C TRP A 120 10.37 5.54 16.53
N ILE A 121 11.55 6.18 16.54
CA ILE A 121 12.38 6.36 17.73
C ILE A 121 12.58 7.85 17.96
N ALA A 122 12.13 8.31 19.13
CA ALA A 122 12.38 9.65 19.62
C ALA A 122 13.84 9.80 20.11
N PRO A 123 14.42 11.00 20.06
CA PRO A 123 15.76 11.26 20.55
C PRO A 123 15.75 11.35 22.08
N LYS A 124 16.71 10.68 22.73
CA LYS A 124 16.91 10.80 24.18
C LYS A 124 17.63 12.10 24.59
N HIS A 125 18.34 12.74 23.65
CA HIS A 125 19.12 13.96 23.90
C HIS A 125 18.44 15.21 23.33
N GLN A 126 18.43 16.28 24.12
CA GLN A 126 17.89 17.61 23.74
C GLN A 126 18.51 18.19 22.47
N LYS A 127 19.76 17.87 22.11
CA LYS A 127 20.38 18.35 20.84
C LYS A 127 19.64 17.89 19.57
N PHE A 128 18.84 16.83 19.65
CA PHE A 128 18.03 16.32 18.54
C PHE A 128 16.55 16.64 18.70
N ASN A 129 16.19 17.60 19.56
CA ASN A 129 14.78 17.93 19.82
C ASN A 129 14.02 18.16 18.50
N LYS A 130 12.85 17.53 18.35
CA LYS A 130 12.02 17.51 17.13
C LYS A 130 12.59 16.74 15.93
N ARG A 131 13.59 15.86 16.11
CA ARG A 131 14.04 14.92 15.07
C ARG A 131 13.68 13.48 15.42
N TRP A 132 13.43 12.67 14.41
CA TRP A 132 13.10 11.26 14.58
C TRP A 132 13.99 10.40 13.71
N LYS A 133 14.17 9.15 14.12
CA LYS A 133 14.72 8.08 13.27
C LYS A 133 13.72 6.93 13.26
N PHE A 134 13.73 6.11 12.23
CA PHE A 134 12.92 4.89 12.21
C PHE A 134 13.81 3.65 12.38
N LYS A 135 13.22 2.61 12.99
CA LYS A 135 13.72 1.23 12.90
C LYS A 135 12.90 0.50 11.84
N GLY A 136 13.59 -0.24 10.99
CA GLY A 136 13.01 -0.84 9.81
C GLY A 136 14.00 -1.70 9.03
N GLU A 137 13.49 -2.35 8.00
CA GLU A 137 14.21 -3.31 7.16
C GLU A 137 14.12 -2.92 5.69
N ILE A 138 15.14 -3.29 4.91
CA ILE A 138 15.13 -3.08 3.45
C ILE A 138 14.14 -4.01 2.78
N ILE A 139 13.36 -3.47 1.84
CA ILE A 139 12.47 -4.30 1.03
C ILE A 139 13.31 -4.90 -0.10
N GLN A 140 13.37 -6.23 -0.17
CA GLN A 140 14.20 -6.94 -1.13
C GLN A 140 13.69 -6.81 -2.57
N LYS A 141 14.61 -6.92 -3.54
CA LYS A 141 14.32 -6.96 -4.97
C LYS A 141 13.42 -8.18 -5.27
N GLY A 142 12.39 -7.98 -6.09
CA GLY A 142 11.37 -9.01 -6.40
C GLY A 142 10.05 -8.86 -5.61
N ASN A 143 10.09 -8.24 -4.43
CA ASN A 143 8.88 -7.95 -3.66
C ASN A 143 7.92 -7.02 -4.44
N HIS A 144 6.60 -7.26 -4.35
CA HIS A 144 5.59 -6.44 -5.02
C HIS A 144 5.62 -4.97 -4.57
N ILE A 145 5.91 -4.69 -3.29
CA ILE A 145 6.07 -3.33 -2.77
C ILE A 145 7.32 -2.67 -3.34
N HIS A 146 8.43 -3.42 -3.47
CA HIS A 146 9.66 -2.90 -4.10
C HIS A 146 9.38 -2.47 -5.54
N ARG A 147 8.67 -3.30 -6.32
CA ARG A 147 8.29 -2.97 -7.71
C ARG A 147 7.40 -1.73 -7.82
N LYS A 148 6.50 -1.52 -6.85
CA LYS A 148 5.66 -0.31 -6.79
C LYS A 148 6.45 0.96 -6.45
N LEU A 149 7.42 0.85 -5.53
CA LEU A 149 8.03 2.03 -4.89
C LEU A 149 9.43 2.40 -5.40
N VAL A 150 10.17 1.48 -6.00
CA VAL A 150 11.58 1.67 -6.40
C VAL A 150 11.68 1.83 -7.93
N ASN A 151 12.69 2.57 -8.40
CA ASN A 151 12.91 2.96 -9.79
C ASN A 151 11.75 3.77 -10.41
N LYS A 152 11.12 4.63 -9.61
CA LYS A 152 10.05 5.55 -10.02
C LYS A 152 10.51 7.00 -9.94
N ILE A 153 9.92 7.86 -10.78
CA ILE A 153 10.15 9.30 -10.76
C ILE A 153 9.18 9.96 -9.78
N THR A 154 9.66 10.80 -8.87
CA THR A 154 8.81 11.47 -7.87
C THR A 154 8.20 12.80 -8.36
N TYR A 155 8.50 13.22 -9.59
CA TYR A 155 8.10 14.49 -10.23
C TYR A 155 7.59 14.28 -11.65
N ALA A 156 6.79 15.23 -12.15
CA ALA A 156 6.11 15.12 -13.43
C ALA A 156 7.00 15.44 -14.65
N ASN A 157 8.12 16.17 -14.49
CA ASN A 157 9.00 16.53 -15.62
C ASN A 157 10.48 16.48 -15.21
N LYS A 158 11.31 15.79 -16.00
CA LYS A 158 12.75 15.56 -15.74
C LYS A 158 13.59 16.83 -15.96
N GLU A 159 13.18 17.70 -16.87
CA GLU A 159 14.00 18.82 -17.35
C GLU A 159 14.11 19.97 -16.34
N ASN A 160 13.22 20.03 -15.35
CA ASN A 160 13.15 21.11 -14.36
C ASN A 160 13.25 20.62 -12.91
N TYR A 161 13.93 19.49 -12.66
CA TYR A 161 14.07 18.99 -11.30
C TYR A 161 14.85 19.98 -10.42
N ARG A 162 14.15 20.53 -9.43
CA ARG A 162 14.75 21.30 -8.33
C ARG A 162 14.66 20.46 -7.06
N THR A 163 15.80 20.22 -6.43
CA THR A 163 15.84 19.55 -5.12
C THR A 163 14.92 20.30 -4.15
N PRO A 164 13.96 19.60 -3.51
CA PRO A 164 13.09 20.20 -2.51
C PRO A 164 13.87 20.91 -1.41
N GLN A 165 13.36 22.07 -0.98
CA GLN A 165 13.94 22.79 0.15
C GLN A 165 13.92 21.93 1.43
N ASN A 166 12.82 21.21 1.65
CA ASN A 166 12.67 20.21 2.71
C ASN A 166 12.94 18.80 2.15
N PRO A 167 13.94 18.07 2.67
CA PRO A 167 14.25 16.73 2.18
C PRO A 167 13.17 15.69 2.51
N ILE A 168 12.22 15.99 3.40
CA ILE A 168 11.16 15.07 3.79
C ILE A 168 9.84 15.45 3.11
N SER A 169 9.22 14.50 2.43
CA SER A 169 7.86 14.65 1.91
C SER A 169 7.03 13.39 2.19
N TYR A 170 5.72 13.55 2.26
CA TYR A 170 4.79 12.46 2.58
C TYR A 170 3.85 12.23 1.40
N ARG A 171 3.57 10.96 1.11
CA ARG A 171 2.49 10.52 0.20
C ARG A 171 1.59 9.58 0.97
N ASN A 172 0.29 9.83 0.93
CA ASN A 172 -0.75 9.04 1.61
C ASN A 172 -0.55 8.78 3.11
N CYS A 173 0.26 9.61 3.80
CA CYS A 173 0.51 9.48 5.25
C CYS A 173 -0.42 10.38 6.09
N THR A 174 -1.63 10.62 5.64
CA THR A 174 -2.63 11.38 6.41
C THR A 174 -3.40 10.44 7.31
N LYS A 175 -3.60 10.80 8.59
CA LYS A 175 -4.68 10.21 9.41
C LYS A 175 -5.96 10.54 8.67
N VAL A 176 -6.73 9.54 8.28
CA VAL A 176 -7.92 9.78 7.47
C VAL A 176 -9.15 9.67 8.36
N SER A 177 -9.97 10.72 8.37
CA SER A 177 -11.27 10.70 9.02
C SER A 177 -12.19 9.68 8.35
N SER A 178 -13.30 9.36 9.00
CA SER A 178 -14.37 8.54 8.43
C SER A 178 -14.83 9.04 7.04
N ASP A 179 -14.71 10.34 6.77
CA ASP A 179 -15.08 10.98 5.50
C ASP A 179 -14.33 10.43 4.29
N PHE A 180 -13.17 9.81 4.52
CA PHE A 180 -12.49 9.09 3.46
C PHE A 180 -13.30 7.93 2.94
N ILE A 181 -13.99 7.18 3.79
CA ILE A 181 -14.84 6.08 3.33
C ILE A 181 -16.00 6.61 2.49
N PHE A 182 -16.59 7.73 2.91
CA PHE A 182 -17.65 8.38 2.15
C PHE A 182 -17.18 8.79 0.74
N ARG A 183 -16.03 9.47 0.64
CA ARG A 183 -15.42 9.84 -0.65
C ARG A 183 -14.92 8.64 -1.46
N TYR A 184 -14.40 7.63 -0.79
CA TYR A 184 -13.93 6.39 -1.42
C TYR A 184 -15.09 5.60 -2.05
N ASN A 185 -16.30 5.77 -1.50
CA ASN A 185 -17.48 5.07 -1.99
C ASN A 185 -17.96 5.59 -3.36
N ASN A 186 -17.78 6.88 -3.69
CA ASN A 186 -18.02 7.44 -5.02
C ASN A 186 -19.34 7.00 -5.72
N GLY A 187 -20.45 6.91 -4.99
CA GLY A 187 -21.76 6.53 -5.54
C GLY A 187 -21.92 5.04 -5.84
N ILE A 188 -20.97 4.20 -5.41
CA ILE A 188 -21.08 2.74 -5.47
C ILE A 188 -21.98 2.25 -4.33
N GLU A 189 -22.83 1.27 -4.60
CA GLU A 189 -23.59 0.60 -3.55
C GLU A 189 -22.65 -0.18 -2.64
N SER A 190 -22.54 0.29 -1.40
CA SER A 190 -21.58 -0.23 -0.43
C SER A 190 -22.11 -0.18 0.99
N ALA A 191 -21.53 -1.03 1.83
CA ALA A 191 -21.84 -1.07 3.25
C ALA A 191 -20.59 -1.22 4.13
N LEU A 192 -20.72 -0.71 5.34
CA LEU A 192 -19.75 -0.90 6.42
C LEU A 192 -20.23 -1.99 7.37
N ILE A 193 -19.31 -2.91 7.68
CA ILE A 193 -19.58 -4.10 8.48
C ILE A 193 -18.45 -4.26 9.49
N TYR A 194 -18.77 -4.51 10.76
CA TYR A 194 -17.77 -4.80 11.78
C TYR A 194 -17.98 -6.20 12.40
N PRO A 195 -17.28 -7.24 11.91
CA PRO A 195 -17.47 -8.59 12.39
C PRO A 195 -17.00 -8.82 13.82
N LYS A 196 -17.96 -9.14 14.70
CA LYS A 196 -17.71 -9.46 16.11
C LYS A 196 -17.09 -10.84 16.31
N ASN A 197 -17.27 -11.77 15.38
CA ASN A 197 -16.75 -13.13 15.47
C ASN A 197 -16.33 -13.68 14.08
N GLU A 198 -15.59 -14.79 14.11
CA GLU A 198 -15.07 -15.45 12.92
C GLU A 198 -16.18 -16.02 12.03
N GLN A 199 -17.27 -16.52 12.63
CA GLN A 199 -18.44 -17.02 11.89
C GLN A 199 -19.03 -15.93 10.98
N ALA A 200 -19.20 -14.70 11.48
CA ALA A 200 -19.76 -13.62 10.69
C ALA A 200 -18.79 -13.11 9.60
N LEU A 201 -17.48 -13.19 9.86
CA LEU A 201 -16.46 -12.95 8.84
C LEU A 201 -16.51 -14.02 7.73
N ASN A 202 -16.73 -15.29 8.09
CA ASN A 202 -16.90 -16.37 7.14
C ASN A 202 -18.15 -16.15 6.28
N VAL A 203 -19.29 -15.84 6.88
CA VAL A 203 -20.52 -15.50 6.13
C VAL A 203 -20.29 -14.34 5.17
N LEU A 204 -19.60 -13.28 5.61
CA LEU A 204 -19.23 -12.17 4.74
C LEU A 204 -18.37 -12.64 3.56
N SER A 205 -17.37 -13.49 3.81
CA SER A 205 -16.52 -14.08 2.77
C SER A 205 -17.33 -14.89 1.75
N LEU A 206 -18.32 -15.66 2.22
CA LEU A 206 -19.19 -16.48 1.38
C LEU A 206 -20.03 -15.63 0.41
N PHE A 207 -20.66 -14.59 0.93
CA PHE A 207 -21.46 -13.67 0.13
C PHE A 207 -20.59 -12.87 -0.83
N ALA A 208 -19.46 -12.37 -0.35
CA ALA A 208 -18.55 -11.58 -1.18
C ALA A 208 -18.06 -12.36 -2.41
N ASP A 209 -17.71 -13.64 -2.28
CA ASP A 209 -17.29 -14.42 -3.45
C ASP A 209 -18.46 -14.84 -4.36
N LYS A 210 -19.63 -15.18 -3.79
CA LYS A 210 -20.81 -15.54 -4.59
C LYS A 210 -21.26 -14.39 -5.48
N TYR A 211 -21.39 -13.20 -4.89
CA TYR A 211 -21.88 -12.00 -5.59
C TYR A 211 -20.75 -11.14 -6.16
N LYS A 212 -19.51 -11.63 -6.11
CA LYS A 212 -18.31 -10.96 -6.65
C LYS A 212 -18.15 -9.53 -6.11
N TRP A 213 -18.48 -9.33 -4.85
CA TRP A 213 -18.25 -8.05 -4.17
C TRP A 213 -16.77 -7.84 -3.91
N LYS A 214 -16.32 -6.59 -4.03
CA LYS A 214 -15.01 -6.22 -3.51
C LYS A 214 -15.12 -5.90 -2.03
N VAL A 215 -14.20 -6.46 -1.27
CA VAL A 215 -14.13 -6.24 0.17
C VAL A 215 -12.82 -5.55 0.49
N TYR A 216 -12.89 -4.51 1.32
CA TYR A 216 -11.75 -3.77 1.81
C TYR A 216 -11.72 -3.87 3.33
N GLN A 217 -10.57 -4.25 3.88
CA GLN A 217 -10.35 -4.19 5.32
C GLN A 217 -9.91 -2.77 5.70
N ILE A 218 -10.57 -2.22 6.71
CA ILE A 218 -10.34 -0.90 7.29
C ILE A 218 -9.91 -1.08 8.74
N ASN A 219 -8.74 -0.57 9.08
CA ASN A 219 -8.25 -0.60 10.46
C ASN A 219 -8.56 0.74 11.14
N ALA A 220 -9.65 0.76 11.91
CA ALA A 220 -10.11 1.93 12.67
C ALA A 220 -9.43 2.00 14.03
N VAL A 221 -8.83 3.15 14.36
CA VAL A 221 -8.07 3.36 15.60
C VAL A 221 -8.91 4.19 16.58
N TYR A 222 -8.97 3.73 17.83
CA TYR A 222 -9.72 4.35 18.92
C TYR A 222 -8.81 4.84 20.04
N PHE A 223 -7.61 4.26 20.12
CA PHE A 223 -6.59 4.66 21.07
C PHE A 223 -5.19 4.38 20.49
N GLU A 224 -4.28 5.34 20.63
CA GLU A 224 -2.87 5.21 20.24
C GLU A 224 -1.98 5.94 21.27
N ARG A 225 -1.07 5.19 21.91
CA ARG A 225 0.07 5.68 22.71
C ARG A 225 1.34 5.00 22.24
N GLU A 226 2.51 5.46 22.70
CA GLU A 226 3.82 5.02 22.19
C GLU A 226 4.03 3.48 22.15
N ASN A 227 3.33 2.70 22.99
CA ASN A 227 3.41 1.23 23.02
C ASN A 227 2.04 0.52 23.06
N GLU A 228 0.93 1.25 22.98
CA GLU A 228 -0.42 0.68 23.09
C GLU A 228 -1.30 1.23 21.99
N GLN A 229 -1.92 0.34 21.21
CA GLN A 229 -2.85 0.73 20.18
C GLN A 229 -4.09 -0.16 20.26
N GLU A 230 -5.26 0.47 20.31
CA GLU A 230 -6.53 -0.20 20.16
C GLU A 230 -7.09 0.13 18.78
N TYR A 231 -7.21 -0.91 17.96
CA TYR A 231 -7.82 -0.82 16.65
C TYR A 231 -8.79 -1.97 16.43
N TYR A 232 -9.83 -1.70 15.64
CA TYR A 232 -10.79 -2.70 15.20
C TYR A 232 -10.75 -2.82 13.68
N ALA A 233 -10.80 -4.06 13.20
CA ALA A 233 -10.88 -4.37 11.78
C ALA A 233 -12.35 -4.31 11.34
N CYS A 234 -12.70 -3.25 10.61
CA CYS A 234 -13.99 -3.10 9.93
C CYS A 234 -13.82 -3.46 8.45
N TYR A 235 -14.91 -3.74 7.77
CA TYR A 235 -14.91 -4.13 6.36
C TYR A 235 -15.88 -3.25 5.57
N LEU A 236 -15.37 -2.69 4.47
CA LEU A 236 -16.18 -2.02 3.47
C LEU A 236 -16.42 -3.00 2.33
N VAL A 237 -17.69 -3.27 2.05
CA VAL A 237 -18.13 -4.14 0.96
C VAL A 237 -18.69 -3.25 -0.14
N GLN A 238 -18.23 -3.44 -1.37
CA GLN A 238 -18.66 -2.68 -2.54
C GLN A 238 -19.17 -3.61 -3.63
N ASN A 239 -20.34 -3.30 -4.17
CA ASN A 239 -20.84 -3.95 -5.37
C ASN A 239 -20.27 -3.27 -6.62
N GLN A 240 -19.25 -3.86 -7.25
CA GLN A 240 -18.66 -3.29 -8.46
C GLN A 240 -19.41 -3.64 -9.75
N HIS A 241 -20.29 -4.63 -9.67
CA HIS A 241 -21.11 -5.03 -10.79
C HIS A 241 -22.52 -4.50 -10.54
N ASN A 242 -23.11 -3.78 -11.49
CA ASN A 242 -24.49 -3.27 -11.42
C ASN A 242 -25.53 -4.41 -11.46
N GLN A 243 -25.41 -5.38 -10.56
CA GLN A 243 -26.44 -6.38 -10.30
C GLN A 243 -27.48 -5.73 -9.38
N SER A 244 -28.74 -5.77 -9.82
CA SER A 244 -29.92 -5.16 -9.19
C SER A 244 -30.23 -5.61 -7.76
N ASP A 245 -29.43 -6.51 -7.20
CA ASP A 245 -29.80 -7.31 -6.04
C ASP A 245 -28.97 -6.97 -4.79
N PHE A 246 -28.08 -5.96 -4.82
CA PHE A 246 -27.23 -5.65 -3.66
C PHE A 246 -28.07 -5.35 -2.42
N SER A 247 -29.07 -4.47 -2.53
CA SER A 247 -29.94 -4.14 -1.40
C SER A 247 -30.61 -5.39 -0.80
N GLN A 248 -31.15 -6.26 -1.65
CA GLN A 248 -31.82 -7.49 -1.20
C GLN A 248 -30.83 -8.44 -0.51
N ASN A 249 -29.65 -8.66 -1.10
CA ASN A 249 -28.62 -9.51 -0.53
C ASN A 249 -28.05 -8.93 0.78
N MET A 250 -28.04 -7.60 0.91
CA MET A 250 -27.62 -6.93 2.14
C MET A 250 -28.65 -7.04 3.26
N ASP A 251 -29.94 -7.02 2.95
CA ASP A 251 -31.00 -7.30 3.93
C ASP A 251 -30.95 -8.76 4.41
N ILE A 252 -30.58 -9.69 3.52
CA ILE A 252 -30.37 -11.11 3.85
C ILE A 252 -29.17 -11.27 4.80
N ILE A 253 -28.00 -10.74 4.42
CA ILE A 253 -26.77 -10.93 5.20
C ILE A 253 -26.83 -10.22 6.56
N ARG A 254 -27.52 -9.07 6.66
CA ARG A 254 -27.67 -8.29 7.89
C ARG A 254 -28.15 -9.11 9.07
N LYS A 255 -29.06 -10.08 8.83
CA LYS A 255 -29.60 -10.97 9.88
C LYS A 255 -28.54 -11.84 10.55
N TYR A 256 -27.44 -12.14 9.85
CA TYR A 256 -26.34 -12.98 10.34
C TYR A 256 -25.23 -12.17 10.99
N LEU A 257 -25.21 -10.87 10.77
CA LEU A 257 -24.07 -10.07 11.18
C LEU A 257 -24.10 -9.79 12.70
N LEU A 258 -25.27 -9.68 13.36
CA LEU A 258 -25.39 -9.48 14.83
C LEU A 258 -24.41 -8.41 15.41
N MET A 259 -24.13 -7.36 14.63
CA MET A 259 -23.03 -6.42 14.84
C MET A 259 -23.38 -5.02 14.30
N PRO A 260 -22.58 -3.98 14.62
CA PRO A 260 -22.64 -2.70 13.93
C PRO A 260 -22.56 -2.88 12.40
N PHE A 261 -23.56 -2.36 11.72
CA PHE A 261 -23.76 -2.49 10.28
C PHE A 261 -24.36 -1.18 9.76
N LYS A 262 -23.88 -0.71 8.60
CA LYS A 262 -24.49 0.44 7.95
C LYS A 262 -24.58 0.28 6.43
N TYR A 263 -25.81 0.39 5.95
CA TYR A 263 -26.21 0.53 4.56
C TYR A 263 -27.51 1.36 4.50
N PRO A 264 -27.73 2.19 3.47
CA PRO A 264 -26.74 2.62 2.48
C PRO A 264 -25.77 3.68 3.07
N LEU A 265 -24.59 3.83 2.46
CA LEU A 265 -23.57 4.81 2.87
C LEU A 265 -23.76 6.14 2.12
N ASN A 266 -24.77 6.91 2.53
CA ASN A 266 -25.21 8.10 1.79
C ASN A 266 -24.87 9.43 2.47
N ILE A 267 -24.53 9.42 3.76
CA ILE A 267 -24.25 10.63 4.54
C ILE A 267 -22.97 10.42 5.35
N GLN A 268 -22.07 11.41 5.34
CA GLN A 268 -20.79 11.39 6.07
C GLN A 268 -20.97 11.11 7.57
N GLU A 269 -21.96 11.75 8.21
CA GLU A 269 -22.29 11.58 9.63
C GLU A 269 -22.65 10.13 9.98
N GLN A 270 -23.26 9.39 9.04
CA GLN A 270 -23.60 7.98 9.26
C GLN A 270 -22.36 7.08 9.34
N VAL A 271 -21.31 7.42 8.58
CA VAL A 271 -20.04 6.70 8.61
C VAL A 271 -19.33 6.95 9.95
N ALA A 272 -19.32 8.20 10.42
CA ALA A 272 -18.76 8.55 11.72
C ALA A 272 -19.53 7.86 12.87
N HIS A 273 -20.87 7.88 12.81
CA HIS A 273 -21.73 7.20 13.77
C HIS A 273 -21.46 5.70 13.82
N PHE A 274 -21.29 5.04 12.66
CA PHE A 274 -20.93 3.62 12.61
C PHE A 274 -19.67 3.31 13.41
N PHE A 275 -18.57 4.05 13.21
CA PHE A 275 -17.33 3.80 13.96
C PHE A 275 -17.52 4.07 15.46
N ASN A 276 -18.26 5.10 15.84
CA ASN A 276 -18.55 5.34 17.25
C ASN A 276 -19.42 4.26 17.91
N CYS A 277 -20.20 3.48 17.14
CA CYS A 277 -20.96 2.34 17.65
C CYS A 277 -20.13 1.05 17.79
N VAL A 278 -18.93 0.99 17.19
CA VAL A 278 -18.07 -0.20 17.21
C VAL A 278 -17.30 -0.33 18.54
N SER A 279 -16.95 0.77 19.18
CA SER A 279 -16.22 0.80 20.45
C SER A 279 -16.85 1.78 21.43
N ASN A 280 -16.66 1.52 22.73
CA ASN A 280 -17.02 2.46 23.80
C ASN A 280 -16.09 3.68 23.86
N LYS A 281 -14.97 3.65 23.14
CA LYS A 281 -14.04 4.78 22.99
C LYS A 281 -14.39 5.59 21.74
N PRO A 282 -14.12 6.90 21.71
CA PRO A 282 -14.35 7.71 20.52
C PRO A 282 -13.42 7.26 19.38
N PHE A 283 -13.99 7.11 18.18
CA PHE A 283 -13.20 6.87 16.98
C PHE A 283 -12.23 8.04 16.73
N GLN A 284 -10.97 7.73 16.43
CA GLN A 284 -9.96 8.77 16.16
C GLN A 284 -9.68 8.91 14.66
N TYR A 285 -9.25 7.83 14.00
CA TYR A 285 -8.89 7.86 12.57
C TYR A 285 -8.76 6.46 11.98
N ILE A 286 -8.77 6.38 10.65
CA ILE A 286 -8.43 5.18 9.88
C ILE A 286 -6.93 5.16 9.64
N SER A 287 -6.29 4.06 10.06
CA SER A 287 -4.84 3.83 9.89
C SER A 287 -4.49 3.15 8.58
N ALA A 288 -5.41 2.32 8.04
CA ALA A 288 -5.21 1.59 6.81
C ALA A 288 -6.55 1.23 6.17
N CYS A 289 -6.56 1.19 4.83
CA CYS A 289 -7.61 0.61 4.01
C CYS A 289 -6.92 -0.15 2.87
N TYR A 290 -7.25 -1.42 2.67
CA TYR A 290 -6.71 -2.25 1.59
C TYR A 290 -7.70 -3.33 1.19
N GLU A 291 -7.59 -3.80 -0.04
CA GLU A 291 -8.44 -4.89 -0.55
C GLU A 291 -8.17 -6.17 0.26
N ALA A 292 -9.23 -6.74 0.81
CA ALA A 292 -9.21 -7.94 1.62
C ALA A 292 -9.49 -9.16 0.74
N HIS A 293 -8.57 -10.11 0.71
CA HIS A 293 -8.79 -11.41 0.11
C HIS A 293 -9.38 -12.35 1.17
N LEU A 294 -10.68 -12.18 1.44
CA LEU A 294 -11.43 -13.08 2.32
C LEU A 294 -11.57 -14.43 1.63
N TYR A 295 -10.90 -15.45 2.18
CA TYR A 295 -10.93 -16.89 1.86
C TYR A 295 -11.12 -17.32 0.39
N LYS A 296 -10.10 -17.95 -0.21
CA LYS A 296 -10.20 -18.59 -1.54
C LYS A 296 -10.39 -20.10 -1.37
N ALA A 297 -11.53 -20.64 -1.82
CA ALA A 297 -11.66 -22.09 -1.99
C ALA A 297 -10.73 -22.55 -3.11
N GLY A 298 -9.80 -23.46 -2.80
CA GLY A 298 -8.79 -23.93 -3.75
C GLY A 298 -9.30 -24.92 -4.79
N ASN A 299 -10.53 -25.46 -4.64
CA ASN A 299 -11.04 -26.52 -5.50
C ASN A 299 -12.56 -26.43 -5.76
N ILE A 300 -13.00 -27.12 -6.82
CA ILE A 300 -14.40 -27.14 -7.31
C ILE A 300 -15.35 -27.73 -6.26
N SER A 301 -14.94 -28.76 -5.52
CA SER A 301 -15.75 -29.36 -4.45
C SER A 301 -16.03 -28.37 -3.32
N GLY A 302 -15.02 -27.60 -2.90
CA GLY A 302 -15.18 -26.54 -1.90
C GLY A 302 -16.10 -25.42 -2.40
N MET A 303 -16.04 -25.06 -3.68
CA MET A 303 -16.98 -24.11 -4.28
C MET A 303 -18.42 -24.65 -4.26
N TRP A 304 -18.61 -25.94 -4.55
CA TRP A 304 -19.94 -26.57 -4.60
C TRP A 304 -20.57 -26.72 -3.21
N CYS A 305 -19.81 -27.22 -2.22
CA CYS A 305 -20.26 -27.29 -0.82
C CYS A 305 -20.61 -25.90 -0.27
N ARG A 306 -19.87 -24.88 -0.69
CA ARG A 306 -20.16 -23.50 -0.33
C ARG A 306 -21.44 -22.98 -0.97
N ASP A 307 -21.62 -23.18 -2.27
CA ASP A 307 -22.84 -22.75 -2.96
C ASP A 307 -24.07 -23.46 -2.39
N MET A 308 -23.95 -24.74 -2.03
CA MET A 308 -24.96 -25.48 -1.26
C MET A 308 -25.22 -24.85 0.11
N ARG A 309 -24.18 -24.54 0.90
CA ARG A 309 -24.33 -23.90 2.21
C ARG A 309 -25.01 -22.53 2.09
N ILE A 310 -24.67 -21.73 1.09
CA ILE A 310 -25.33 -20.43 0.85
C ILE A 310 -26.79 -20.64 0.43
N LYS A 311 -27.08 -21.58 -0.47
CA LYS A 311 -28.46 -21.90 -0.88
C LYS A 311 -29.29 -22.36 0.31
N GLU A 312 -28.72 -23.17 1.20
CA GLU A 312 -29.38 -23.63 2.42
C GLU A 312 -29.67 -22.47 3.38
N ILE A 313 -28.68 -21.61 3.62
CA ILE A 313 -28.81 -20.38 4.40
C ILE A 313 -29.94 -19.50 3.84
N VAL A 314 -29.96 -19.25 2.53
CA VAL A 314 -31.00 -18.44 1.87
C VAL A 314 -32.38 -19.08 2.00
N LYS A 315 -32.51 -20.39 1.72
CA LYS A 315 -33.78 -21.11 1.80
C LYS A 315 -34.35 -21.15 3.22
N ARG A 316 -33.51 -21.32 4.26
CA ARG A 316 -33.97 -21.29 5.65
C ARG A 316 -34.46 -19.90 6.07
N LEU A 317 -33.90 -18.83 5.50
CA LEU A 317 -34.34 -17.45 5.75
C LEU A 317 -35.66 -17.12 5.08
N GLU A 318 -35.87 -17.58 3.84
CA GLU A 318 -37.16 -17.47 3.15
C GLU A 318 -38.27 -18.17 3.93
N MET A 319 -37.91 -19.24 4.68
CA MET A 319 -38.81 -19.99 5.54
C MET A 319 -38.90 -19.47 7.00
N GLY A 320 -38.21 -18.38 7.35
CA GLY A 320 -38.30 -17.75 8.68
C GLY A 320 -37.71 -18.55 9.85
N LYS A 321 -36.80 -19.51 9.61
CA LYS A 321 -36.20 -20.36 10.65
C LYS A 321 -34.90 -19.76 11.23
N ASN A 322 -34.69 -19.96 12.54
CA ASN A 322 -33.47 -19.56 13.26
C ASN A 322 -32.32 -20.56 13.03
N LEU A 323 -31.07 -20.09 13.12
CA LEU A 323 -29.88 -20.82 12.66
C LEU A 323 -28.97 -21.32 13.80
N GLN A 324 -29.48 -21.39 15.02
CA GLN A 324 -28.74 -21.98 16.15
C GLN A 324 -28.50 -23.50 15.99
N ASP A 325 -29.14 -24.15 15.01
CA ASP A 325 -29.01 -25.58 14.72
C ASP A 325 -27.98 -25.89 13.61
N ILE A 326 -26.98 -25.02 13.37
CA ILE A 326 -25.99 -25.21 12.29
C ILE A 326 -24.71 -25.92 12.76
N ASP A 327 -24.54 -26.14 14.07
CA ASP A 327 -23.35 -26.76 14.66
C ASP A 327 -23.55 -28.23 15.08
N GLU A 328 -24.36 -29.00 14.35
CA GLU A 328 -24.25 -30.49 14.33
C GLU A 328 -23.81 -31.01 12.95
#